data_AF-A0A497LHA2-F1
#
_entry.id   AF-A0A497LHA2-F1
#
_cell.length_a   1.000
_cell.length_b   1.000
_cell.length_c   1.000
_cell.angle_alpha   90.00
_cell.angle_beta   90.00
_cell.angle_gamma   90.00
#
_symmetry.space_group_name_H-M   'P 1'
#
loop_
_entity.id
_entity.type
_entity.pdbx_description
1 polymer ?
#
loop_
_entity_poly.entity_id
_entity_poly.type
_entity_poly.pdbx_seq_one_letter_code
_entity_poly.pdbx_strand_id
1 'polypeptide(L)'
;MTEEHVRMAVRQIEHDRTVIAIRSLPLHAKLVLLAVYELTKRASSAITGEIYAAYTSLCGRMGLSPLTQRRVSSIINELDMLGLLNAQIANMGRYGRTKKIRLAVPRSVVREVLAEEGLA
;
A
#
# COMPACT_ATOMS: atom_id res chain seq x y z
N MET A 1 19.28 -30.60 7.97
CA MET A 1 18.27 -29.61 7.55
C MET A 1 18.56 -29.25 6.11
N THR A 2 17.65 -29.57 5.20
CA THR A 2 17.80 -29.27 3.76
C THR A 2 17.43 -27.81 3.47
N GLU A 3 18.16 -27.15 2.58
CA GLU A 3 18.00 -25.72 2.23
C GLU A 3 16.55 -25.33 1.87
N GLU A 4 15.77 -26.27 1.31
CA GLU A 4 14.35 -26.12 1.00
C GLU A 4 13.50 -25.74 2.23
N HIS A 5 13.76 -26.36 3.39
CA HIS A 5 13.01 -26.08 4.62
C HIS A 5 13.32 -24.68 5.17
N VAL A 6 14.57 -24.22 5.03
CA VAL A 6 14.97 -22.87 5.44
C VAL A 6 14.28 -21.84 4.56
N ARG A 7 14.22 -22.05 3.23
CA ARG A 7 13.50 -21.15 2.32
C ARG A 7 12.01 -21.09 2.60
N MET A 8 11.37 -22.21 2.90
CA MET A 8 9.94 -22.24 3.26
C MET A 8 9.67 -21.50 4.57
N ALA A 9 10.51 -21.71 5.59
CA ALA A 9 10.38 -21.01 6.87
C ALA A 9 10.53 -19.49 6.72
N VAL A 10 11.50 -19.02 5.94
CA VAL A 10 11.69 -17.58 5.69
C VAL A 10 10.48 -16.97 5.00
N ARG A 11 9.93 -17.63 3.96
CA ARG A 11 8.73 -17.12 3.27
C ARG A 11 7.51 -17.05 4.18
N GLN A 12 7.32 -18.04 5.05
CA GLN A 12 6.23 -18.02 6.03
C GLN A 12 6.39 -16.86 7.02
N ILE A 13 7.60 -16.63 7.54
CA ILE A 13 7.88 -15.52 8.46
C ILE A 13 7.62 -14.16 7.80
N GLU A 14 8.05 -13.97 6.55
CA GLU A 14 7.79 -12.73 5.80
C GLU A 14 6.30 -12.49 5.56
N HIS A 15 5.56 -13.56 5.22
CA HIS A 15 4.12 -13.52 5.06
C HIS A 15 3.43 -13.10 6.36
N ASP A 16 3.70 -13.79 7.46
CA ASP A 16 3.10 -13.53 8.78
C ASP A 16 3.39 -12.10 9.24
N ARG A 17 4.64 -11.63 9.07
CA ARG A 17 5.03 -10.26 9.39
C ARG A 17 4.25 -9.23 8.58
N THR A 18 4.03 -9.49 7.29
CA THR A 18 3.25 -8.61 6.41
C THR A 18 1.80 -8.55 6.85
N VAL A 19 1.19 -9.70 7.17
CA VAL A 19 -0.20 -9.78 7.65
C VAL A 19 -0.37 -8.99 8.94
N ILE A 20 0.51 -9.18 9.92
CA ILE A 20 0.47 -8.45 11.20
C ILE A 20 0.62 -6.95 10.97
N ALA A 21 1.56 -6.54 10.11
CA ALA A 21 1.76 -5.13 9.78
C ALA A 21 0.48 -4.51 9.21
N ILE A 22 -0.14 -5.14 8.21
CA ILE A 22 -1.37 -4.63 7.59
C ILE A 22 -2.53 -4.57 8.60
N ARG A 23 -2.72 -5.61 9.42
CA ARG A 23 -3.79 -5.64 10.43
C ARG A 23 -3.65 -4.53 11.47
N SER A 24 -2.42 -4.21 11.89
CA SER A 24 -2.14 -3.14 12.86
C SER A 24 -2.33 -1.72 12.33
N LEU A 25 -2.51 -1.53 11.02
CA LEU A 25 -2.66 -0.21 10.42
C LEU A 25 -3.94 0.50 10.89
N PRO A 26 -3.88 1.83 11.14
CA PRO A 26 -5.08 2.64 11.29
C PRO A 26 -5.96 2.62 10.03
N LEU A 27 -7.26 2.84 10.20
CA LEU A 27 -8.25 2.79 9.10
C LEU A 27 -7.82 3.59 7.86
N HIS A 28 -7.43 4.86 8.02
CA HIS A 28 -7.01 5.65 6.87
C HIS A 28 -5.71 5.14 6.20
N ALA A 29 -4.81 4.51 6.95
CA ALA A 29 -3.62 3.89 6.36
C ALA A 29 -4.00 2.66 5.52
N LYS A 30 -4.97 1.86 5.99
CA LYS A 30 -5.55 0.76 5.21
C LYS A 30 -6.24 1.25 3.94
N LEU A 31 -6.98 2.36 4.00
CA LEU A 31 -7.62 2.96 2.83
C LEU A 31 -6.61 3.50 1.81
N VAL A 32 -5.50 4.07 2.27
CA VAL A 32 -4.41 4.48 1.37
C VAL A 32 -3.74 3.26 0.73
N LEU A 33 -3.49 2.20 1.50
CA LEU A 33 -2.97 0.94 0.98
C LEU A 33 -3.92 0.33 -0.07
N LEU A 34 -5.23 0.34 0.21
CA LEU A 34 -6.27 -0.11 -0.72
C LEU A 34 -6.29 0.72 -2.00
N ALA A 35 -6.20 2.05 -1.90
CA ALA A 35 -6.11 2.93 -3.05
C ALA A 35 -4.92 2.58 -3.95
N VAL A 36 -3.73 2.37 -3.36
CA VAL A 36 -2.54 1.94 -4.10
C VAL A 36 -2.74 0.55 -4.70
N TYR A 37 -3.33 -0.38 -3.96
CA TYR A 37 -3.65 -1.72 -4.44
C TYR A 37 -4.54 -1.66 -5.68
N GLU A 38 -5.65 -0.92 -5.65
CA GLU A 38 -6.57 -0.78 -6.79
C GLU A 38 -5.90 -0.13 -8.01
N LEU A 39 -5.19 0.98 -7.82
CA LEU A 39 -4.51 1.68 -8.92
C LEU A 39 -3.45 0.81 -9.58
N THR A 40 -2.70 0.05 -8.78
CA THR A 40 -1.65 -0.83 -9.30
C THR A 40 -2.18 -2.15 -9.86
N LYS A 41 -3.49 -2.41 -9.88
CA LYS A 41 -4.06 -3.55 -10.64
C LYS A 41 -3.96 -3.32 -12.14
N ARG A 42 -4.07 -2.05 -12.56
CA ARG A 42 -4.13 -1.65 -13.97
C ARG A 42 -2.83 -0.99 -14.46
N ALA A 43 -2.03 -0.47 -13.55
CA ALA A 43 -0.76 0.20 -13.83
C ALA A 43 0.38 -0.37 -12.98
N SER A 44 1.63 -0.22 -13.42
CA SER A 44 2.81 -0.70 -12.69
C SER A 44 3.16 0.13 -11.45
N SER A 45 2.69 1.37 -11.38
CA SER A 45 2.87 2.30 -10.26
C SER A 45 1.80 3.38 -10.31
N ALA A 46 1.52 4.00 -9.18
CA ALA A 46 0.65 5.18 -9.07
C ALA A 46 1.45 6.39 -8.56
N ILE A 47 0.94 7.59 -8.83
CA ILE A 47 1.51 8.82 -8.27
C ILE A 47 0.68 9.34 -7.08
N THR A 48 1.26 10.20 -6.25
CA THR A 48 0.61 10.72 -5.03
C THR A 48 -0.77 11.34 -5.29
N GLY A 49 -0.94 12.05 -6.42
CA GLY A 49 -2.22 12.66 -6.79
C GLY A 49 -3.31 11.65 -7.11
N GLU A 50 -2.99 10.60 -7.89
CA GLU A 50 -3.92 9.51 -8.21
C GLU A 50 -4.34 8.75 -6.96
N ILE A 51 -3.36 8.46 -6.08
CA ILE A 51 -3.61 7.78 -4.80
C ILE A 51 -4.56 8.61 -3.93
N TYR A 52 -4.34 9.92 -3.84
CA TYR A 52 -5.21 10.81 -3.08
C TYR A 52 -6.65 10.84 -3.63
N ALA A 53 -6.82 10.89 -4.94
CA ALA A 53 -8.13 10.86 -5.58
C ALA A 53 -8.86 9.54 -5.31
N ALA A 54 -8.17 8.40 -5.48
CA ALA A 54 -8.73 7.08 -5.19
C ALA A 54 -9.09 6.92 -3.70
N TYR A 55 -8.20 7.33 -2.79
CA TYR A 55 -8.44 7.36 -1.35
C TYR A 55 -9.68 8.20 -0.98
N THR A 56 -9.83 9.37 -1.58
CA THR A 56 -10.98 10.26 -1.32
C THR A 56 -12.27 9.62 -1.80
N SER A 57 -12.26 8.95 -2.95
CA SER A 57 -13.41 8.19 -3.44
C SER A 57 -13.79 7.04 -2.50
N LEU A 58 -12.79 6.31 -1.97
CA LEU A 58 -13.02 5.26 -0.97
C LEU A 58 -13.63 5.82 0.32
N CYS A 59 -13.11 6.94 0.83
CA CYS A 59 -13.68 7.61 2.01
C CYS A 59 -15.15 7.98 1.79
N GLY A 60 -15.48 8.54 0.62
CA GLY A 60 -16.87 8.89 0.27
C GLY A 60 -17.82 7.69 0.25
N ARG A 61 -17.37 6.53 -0.26
CA ARG A 61 -18.18 5.30 -0.25
C ARG A 61 -18.43 4.76 1.16
N MET A 62 -17.53 5.04 2.10
CA MET A 62 -17.62 4.59 3.49
C MET A 62 -18.22 5.65 4.43
N GLY A 63 -18.65 6.80 3.92
CA GLY A 63 -19.16 7.91 4.75
C GLY A 63 -18.10 8.55 5.66
N LEU A 64 -16.82 8.42 5.31
CA LEU A 64 -15.70 8.96 6.08
C LEU A 64 -15.25 10.30 5.52
N SER A 65 -14.84 11.21 6.40
CA SER A 65 -14.19 12.45 6.01
C SER A 65 -12.74 12.17 5.55
N PRO A 66 -12.35 12.58 4.34
CA PRO A 66 -10.99 12.37 3.85
C PRO A 66 -10.00 13.24 4.63
N LEU A 67 -8.81 12.69 4.89
CA LEU A 67 -7.67 13.44 5.40
C LEU A 67 -7.09 14.37 4.34
N THR A 68 -6.29 15.34 4.76
CA THR A 68 -5.59 16.25 3.82
C THR A 68 -4.57 15.48 2.97
N GLN A 69 -4.30 15.99 1.77
CA GLN A 69 -3.27 15.42 0.87
C GLN A 69 -1.88 15.34 1.52
N ARG A 70 -1.55 16.30 2.40
CA ARG A 70 -0.31 16.28 3.20
C ARG A 70 -0.27 15.07 4.14
N ARG A 71 -1.36 14.79 4.87
CA ARG A 71 -1.43 13.64 5.79
C ARG A 71 -1.41 12.32 5.02
N VAL A 72 -2.11 12.23 3.88
CA VAL A 72 -2.04 11.06 3.00
C VAL A 72 -0.62 10.83 2.48
N SER A 73 0.11 11.89 2.13
CA SER A 73 1.52 11.77 1.74
C SER A 73 2.41 11.27 2.89
N SER A 74 2.15 11.70 4.13
CA SER A 74 2.83 11.15 5.31
C SER A 74 2.53 9.66 5.48
N ILE A 75 1.26 9.26 5.37
CA ILE A 75 0.85 7.85 5.44
C ILE A 75 1.54 7.02 4.36
N ILE A 76 1.67 7.52 3.11
CA ILE A 76 2.40 6.81 2.06
C ILE A 76 3.87 6.57 2.47
N ASN A 77 4.53 7.57 3.07
CA ASN A 77 5.90 7.40 3.55
C ASN A 77 5.96 6.43 4.76
N GLU A 78 4.98 6.46 5.66
CA GLU A 78 4.87 5.51 6.77
C GLU A 78 4.74 4.06 6.25
N LEU A 79 3.89 3.84 5.24
CA LEU A 79 3.73 2.54 4.58
C LEU A 79 4.98 2.09 3.81
N ASP A 80 5.74 3.03 3.23
CA ASP A 80 7.04 2.77 2.60
C ASP A 80 8.08 2.34 3.63
N MET A 81 8.14 3.01 4.80
CA MET A 81 9.02 2.62 5.92
C MET A 81 8.67 1.26 6.50
N LEU A 82 7.39 0.88 6.51
CA LEU A 82 6.93 -0.45 6.91
C LEU A 82 7.25 -1.54 5.86
N GLY A 83 7.74 -1.15 4.67
CA GLY A 83 8.01 -2.08 3.58
C GLY A 83 6.75 -2.61 2.89
N LEU A 84 5.60 -1.99 3.12
CA LEU A 84 4.33 -2.36 2.45
C LEU A 84 4.23 -1.70 1.07
N LEU A 85 4.76 -0.48 0.96
CA LEU A 85 4.89 0.25 -0.29
C LEU A 85 6.36 0.44 -0.67
N ASN A 86 6.59 0.81 -1.92
CA ASN A 86 7.86 1.28 -2.42
C ASN A 86 7.63 2.62 -3.15
N ALA A 87 8.12 3.72 -2.58
CA ALA A 87 7.95 5.08 -3.10
C ALA A 87 9.27 5.62 -3.68
N GLN A 88 9.45 5.51 -4.99
CA GLN A 88 10.66 5.97 -5.68
C GLN A 88 10.45 7.32 -6.35
N ILE A 89 11.42 8.23 -6.17
CA ILE A 89 11.44 9.51 -6.90
C ILE A 89 11.87 9.22 -8.34
N ALA A 90 11.00 9.56 -9.29
CA ALA A 90 11.31 9.55 -10.71
C ALA A 90 11.46 10.99 -11.22
N ASN A 91 12.56 11.25 -11.91
CA ASN A 91 12.77 12.51 -12.62
C ASN A 91 12.03 12.44 -13.96
N MET A 92 11.02 13.30 -14.15
CA MET A 92 10.23 13.38 -15.39
C MET A 92 10.64 14.60 -16.24
N GLY A 93 11.92 14.98 -16.21
CA GLY A 93 12.45 16.11 -16.98
C GLY A 93 11.68 17.41 -16.71
N ARG A 94 11.12 18.04 -17.75
CA ARG A 94 10.37 19.30 -17.66
C ARG A 94 9.09 19.22 -16.81
N TYR A 95 8.57 18.01 -16.55
CA TYR A 95 7.40 17.78 -15.70
C TYR A 95 7.75 17.68 -14.21
N GLY A 96 9.03 17.83 -13.84
CA GLY A 96 9.48 17.87 -12.46
C GLY A 96 9.75 16.50 -11.84
N ARG A 97 9.74 16.45 -10.50
CA ARG A 97 10.02 15.25 -9.69
C ARG A 97 8.70 14.68 -9.18
N THR A 98 8.41 13.42 -9.48
CA THR A 98 7.21 12.74 -8.99
C THR A 98 7.58 11.45 -8.27
N LYS A 99 6.86 11.11 -7.21
CA LYS A 99 6.98 9.80 -6.55
C LYS A 99 6.15 8.78 -7.31
N LYS A 100 6.80 7.75 -7.85
CA LYS A 100 6.14 6.52 -8.31
C LYS A 100 6.03 5.57 -7.13
N ILE A 101 4.82 5.14 -6.83
CA ILE A 101 4.47 4.35 -5.65
C ILE A 101 3.86 3.03 -6.13
N ARG A 102 4.35 1.92 -5.58
CA ARG A 102 3.86 0.57 -5.87
C ARG A 102 3.82 -0.27 -4.60
N LEU A 103 3.12 -1.40 -4.65
CA LEU A 103 3.17 -2.40 -3.59
C LEU A 103 4.58 -3.01 -3.53
N ALA A 104 5.14 -3.11 -2.32
CA ALA A 104 6.39 -3.83 -2.06
C ALA A 104 6.13 -5.28 -1.61
N VAL A 105 4.90 -5.60 -1.26
CA VAL A 105 4.46 -6.93 -0.80
C VAL A 105 3.56 -7.63 -1.82
N PRO A 106 3.40 -8.96 -1.75
CA PRO A 106 2.56 -9.71 -2.67
C PRO A 106 1.09 -9.25 -2.62
N ARG A 107 0.49 -9.08 -3.80
CA ARG A 107 -0.90 -8.61 -3.95
C ARG A 107 -1.93 -9.52 -3.29
N SER A 108 -1.64 -10.82 -3.23
CA SER A 108 -2.50 -11.83 -2.60
C SER A 108 -2.70 -11.54 -1.11
N VAL A 109 -1.61 -11.27 -0.39
CA VAL A 109 -1.63 -10.99 1.05
C VAL A 109 -2.41 -9.71 1.35
N VAL A 110 -2.19 -8.65 0.57
CA VAL A 110 -2.93 -7.39 0.75
C VAL A 110 -4.42 -7.60 0.52
N ARG A 111 -4.79 -8.33 -0.53
CA ARG A 111 -6.20 -8.64 -0.83
C ARG A 111 -6.86 -9.44 0.28
N GLU A 112 -6.20 -10.51 0.73
CA GLU A 112 -6.70 -11.41 1.77
C GLU A 112 -7.02 -10.63 3.05
N VAL A 113 -6.05 -9.87 3.56
CA VAL A 113 -6.21 -9.14 4.83
C VAL A 113 -7.24 -8.01 4.71
N LEU A 114 -7.29 -7.29 3.58
CA LEU A 114 -8.27 -6.20 3.40
C LEU A 114 -9.69 -6.72 3.18
N ALA A 115 -9.86 -7.90 2.58
CA ALA A 115 -11.17 -8.53 2.40
C ALA A 115 -11.74 -9.03 3.74
N GLU A 116 -10.89 -9.56 4.63
CA GLU A 116 -11.30 -9.96 5.99
C GLU A 116 -11.90 -8.79 6.80
N GLU A 117 -11.44 -7.57 6.56
CA GLU A 117 -11.95 -6.36 7.23
C GLU A 117 -13.11 -5.67 6.50
N GLY A 118 -13.62 -6.26 5.41
CA GLY A 118 -14.72 -5.72 4.62
C GLY A 118 -14.36 -4.48 3.79
N LEU A 119 -13.07 -4.28 3.48
CA LEU A 119 -12.57 -3.13 2.72
C LEU A 119 -12.37 -3.42 1.23
N ALA A 120 -12.24 -4.69 0.82
CA ALA A 120 -11.88 -5.10 -0.56
C ALA A 120 -12.80 -6.18 -1.14
#